data_AF-A0A6P7K390-F1
#
_entry.id   AF-A0A6P7K390-F1
#
_cell.length_a   1.000
_cell.length_b   1.000
_cell.length_c   1.000
_cell.angle_alpha   90.00
_cell.angle_beta   90.00
_cell.angle_gamma   90.00
#
_symmetry.space_group_name_H-M   'P 1'
#
loop_
_entity.id
_entity.type
_entity.pdbx_description
1 polymer ?
#
loop_
_entity_poly.entity_id
_entity_poly.type
_entity_poly.pdbx_seq_one_letter_code
_entity_poly.pdbx_strand_id
1 'polypeptide(L)'
;MKLFHDSTSCLLRLLLLAELFVHSSSRPTHVPCNVFGTMMHQVDRLMSASKKIHGLTKDELTNFAGFEHRLDSLPRFQYTAAHFGSLKVNESLSQLHVYTQSFRLHLDWLKTTNENISFSQPLEDAGTHLLHLSKLINTSLHQIQAEVPQPPPSPPSLPVVSTAFDALRFSIELSERLQFFCDLSKRVLRQIQRHSRCPRR
;
A
#
# COMPACT_ATOMS: atom_id res chain seq x y z
N MET A 1 34.74 -58.53 -22.16
CA MET A 1 34.77 -57.17 -21.58
C MET A 1 34.16 -56.19 -22.55
N LYS A 2 33.04 -55.56 -22.20
CA LYS A 2 32.61 -54.20 -22.61
C LYS A 2 31.16 -53.99 -22.13
N LEU A 3 31.01 -53.33 -20.99
CA LEU A 3 29.73 -53.09 -20.32
C LEU A 3 29.74 -51.67 -19.71
N PHE A 4 30.10 -50.65 -20.50
CA PHE A 4 30.20 -49.26 -19.99
C PHE A 4 29.89 -48.20 -21.06
N HIS A 5 28.88 -48.41 -21.93
CA HIS A 5 28.51 -47.37 -22.90
C HIS A 5 27.08 -46.80 -22.73
N ASP A 6 26.26 -47.37 -21.85
CA ASP A 6 24.85 -46.97 -21.72
C ASP A 6 24.57 -46.02 -20.53
N SER A 7 25.44 -46.03 -19.52
CA SER A 7 25.21 -45.30 -18.27
C SER A 7 25.33 -43.78 -18.40
N THR A 8 26.21 -43.30 -19.29
CA THR A 8 26.44 -41.85 -19.49
C THR A 8 25.27 -41.18 -20.21
N SER A 9 24.64 -41.86 -21.17
CA SER A 9 23.44 -41.38 -21.87
C SER A 9 22.23 -41.29 -20.94
N CYS A 10 22.06 -42.28 -20.06
CA CYS A 10 21.01 -42.30 -19.05
C CYS A 10 21.18 -41.16 -18.03
N LEU A 11 22.41 -40.92 -17.54
CA LEU A 11 22.72 -39.82 -16.63
C LEU A 11 22.47 -38.45 -17.27
N LEU A 12 22.82 -38.26 -18.54
CA LEU A 12 22.59 -37.01 -19.28
C LEU A 12 21.08 -36.72 -19.44
N ARG A 13 20.28 -37.75 -19.72
CA ARG A 13 18.81 -37.64 -19.75
C ARG A 13 18.22 -37.29 -18.39
N LEU A 14 18.72 -37.89 -17.32
CA LEU A 14 18.24 -37.60 -15.96
C LEU A 14 18.59 -36.16 -15.54
N LEU A 15 19.77 -35.67 -15.90
CA LEU A 15 20.16 -34.27 -15.67
C LEU A 15 19.29 -33.29 -16.46
N LEU A 16 19.00 -33.56 -17.74
CA LEU A 16 18.10 -32.74 -18.55
C LEU A 16 16.66 -32.74 -18.01
N LEU A 17 16.17 -33.89 -17.52
CA LEU A 17 14.85 -33.99 -16.89
C LEU A 17 14.80 -33.28 -15.54
N ALA A 18 15.89 -33.31 -14.76
CA ALA A 18 16.01 -32.56 -13.52
C ALA A 18 16.03 -31.04 -13.76
N GLU A 19 16.77 -30.57 -14.77
CA GLU A 19 16.74 -29.16 -15.17
C GLU A 19 15.37 -28.74 -15.70
N LEU A 20 14.69 -29.59 -16.48
CA LEU A 20 13.32 -29.35 -16.89
C LEU A 20 12.37 -29.27 -15.70
N PHE A 21 12.54 -30.10 -14.66
CA PHE A 21 11.71 -30.06 -13.45
C PHE A 21 11.98 -28.82 -12.60
N VAL A 22 13.24 -28.37 -12.52
CA VAL A 22 13.62 -27.12 -11.85
C VAL A 22 13.02 -25.92 -12.58
N HIS A 23 13.08 -25.91 -13.92
CA HIS A 23 12.50 -24.85 -14.75
C HIS A 23 10.97 -24.93 -14.90
N SER A 24 10.38 -26.13 -14.81
CA SER A 24 8.93 -26.34 -14.82
C SER A 24 8.30 -26.25 -13.44
N SER A 25 9.10 -26.11 -12.38
CA SER A 25 8.62 -25.71 -11.07
C SER A 25 8.17 -24.25 -11.15
N SER A 26 6.96 -24.07 -11.69
CA SER A 26 6.16 -22.88 -11.48
C SER A 26 5.87 -22.82 -9.98
N ARG A 27 6.83 -22.30 -9.20
CA ARG A 27 6.57 -21.93 -7.82
C ARG A 27 5.36 -21.01 -7.89
N PRO A 28 4.23 -21.37 -7.24
CA PRO A 28 3.05 -20.54 -7.32
C PRO A 28 3.43 -19.18 -6.76
N THR A 29 3.49 -18.19 -7.64
CA THR A 29 3.67 -16.77 -7.32
C THR A 29 2.34 -16.24 -6.74
N HIS A 30 1.77 -16.99 -5.81
CA HIS A 30 0.46 -16.72 -5.24
C HIS A 30 0.67 -16.00 -3.92
N VAL A 31 0.26 -14.72 -3.89
CA VAL A 31 0.01 -14.03 -2.62
C VAL A 31 -1.00 -14.89 -1.84
N PRO A 32 -0.72 -15.28 -0.59
CA PRO A 32 -1.65 -16.06 0.19
C PRO A 32 -2.97 -15.29 0.35
N CYS A 33 -4.08 -15.91 -0.06
CA CYS A 33 -5.39 -15.26 -0.12
C CYS A 33 -5.87 -14.66 1.21
N ASN A 34 -5.38 -15.17 2.34
CA ASN A 34 -5.67 -14.64 3.67
C ASN A 34 -5.07 -13.23 3.89
N VAL A 35 -3.96 -12.90 3.22
CA VAL A 35 -3.28 -11.60 3.38
C VAL A 35 -4.16 -10.46 2.86
N PHE A 36 -4.90 -10.66 1.77
CA PHE A 36 -5.83 -9.65 1.26
C PHE A 36 -6.93 -9.32 2.27
N GLY A 37 -7.45 -10.32 2.98
CA GLY A 37 -8.42 -10.11 4.06
C GLY A 37 -7.84 -9.27 5.19
N THR A 38 -6.62 -9.58 5.63
CA THR A 38 -5.91 -8.82 6.66
C THR A 38 -5.62 -7.38 6.22
N MET A 39 -5.20 -7.17 4.96
CA MET A 39 -4.99 -5.84 4.38
C MET A 39 -6.30 -5.04 4.37
N MET A 40 -7.40 -5.63 3.90
CA MET A 40 -8.71 -4.97 3.88
C MET A 40 -9.14 -4.55 5.30
N HIS A 41 -8.95 -5.40 6.30
CA HIS A 41 -9.24 -5.07 7.68
C HIS A 41 -8.37 -3.90 8.20
N GLN A 42 -7.08 -3.85 7.86
CA GLN A 42 -6.25 -2.68 8.20
C GLN A 42 -6.76 -1.41 7.50
N VAL A 43 -7.22 -1.52 6.25
CA VAL A 43 -7.82 -0.39 5.52
C VAL A 43 -9.16 0.06 6.15
N ASP A 44 -9.97 -0.85 6.67
CA ASP A 44 -11.19 -0.51 7.42
C ASP A 44 -10.89 0.27 8.72
N ARG A 45 -9.88 -0.18 9.46
CA ARG A 45 -9.42 0.53 10.67
C ARG A 45 -8.82 1.89 10.33
N LEU A 46 -8.02 1.96 9.26
CA LEU A 46 -7.46 3.21 8.77
C LEU A 46 -8.54 4.20 8.33
N MET A 47 -9.59 3.74 7.65
CA MET A 47 -10.76 4.56 7.29
C MET A 47 -11.49 5.12 8.52
N SER A 48 -11.51 4.37 9.62
CA SER A 48 -12.13 4.84 10.86
C SER A 48 -11.25 5.85 11.60
N ALA A 49 -9.94 5.65 11.58
CA ALA A 49 -8.95 6.56 12.16
C ALA A 49 -8.83 7.86 11.35
N SER A 50 -8.89 7.78 10.02
CA SER A 50 -8.72 8.95 9.14
C SER A 50 -9.75 10.03 9.41
N LYS A 51 -11.01 9.64 9.66
CA LYS A 51 -12.13 10.55 10.01
C LYS A 51 -11.92 11.33 11.32
N LYS A 52 -10.96 10.93 12.14
CA LYS A 52 -10.71 11.54 13.45
C LYS A 52 -9.48 12.42 13.46
N ILE A 53 -8.60 12.33 12.45
CA ILE A 53 -7.29 13.03 12.41
C ILE A 53 -7.43 14.52 12.74
N HIS A 54 -8.44 15.19 12.19
CA HIS A 54 -8.65 16.63 12.38
C HIS A 54 -9.26 17.00 13.74
N GLY A 55 -9.81 16.04 14.50
CA GLY A 55 -10.38 16.25 15.83
C GLY A 55 -11.73 16.99 15.86
N LEU A 56 -12.37 17.20 14.70
CA LEU A 56 -13.64 17.93 14.58
C LEU A 56 -14.83 16.98 14.47
N THR A 57 -16.00 17.46 14.90
CA THR A 57 -17.30 16.85 14.60
C THR A 57 -17.70 17.06 13.13
N LYS A 58 -18.72 16.32 12.68
CA LYS A 58 -19.22 16.45 11.31
C LYS A 58 -19.78 17.84 11.02
N ASP A 59 -20.43 18.46 12.00
CA ASP A 59 -21.04 19.78 11.85
C ASP A 59 -19.96 20.87 11.77
N GLU A 60 -18.92 20.78 12.61
CA GLU A 60 -17.78 21.69 12.54
C GLU A 60 -17.04 21.61 11.20
N LEU A 61 -16.93 20.41 10.63
CA LEU A 61 -16.28 20.20 9.33
C LEU A 61 -17.01 20.94 8.19
N THR A 62 -18.32 21.14 8.28
CA THR A 62 -19.08 21.88 7.25
C THR A 62 -18.64 23.34 7.14
N ASN A 63 -18.12 23.93 8.23
CA ASN A 63 -17.57 25.30 8.22
C ASN A 63 -16.28 25.40 7.39
N PHE A 64 -15.66 24.27 7.06
CA PHE A 64 -14.45 24.19 6.25
C PHE A 64 -14.75 23.77 4.80
N ALA A 65 -16.02 23.56 4.44
CA ALA A 65 -16.42 23.23 3.08
C ALA A 65 -16.10 24.40 2.12
N GLY A 66 -15.20 24.17 1.16
CA GLY A 66 -14.81 25.16 0.14
C GLY A 66 -13.48 25.87 0.37
N PHE A 67 -12.75 25.59 1.45
CA PHE A 67 -11.37 26.07 1.59
C PHE A 67 -10.44 25.25 0.70
N GLU A 68 -9.91 25.86 -0.37
CA GLU A 68 -8.95 25.20 -1.26
C GLU A 68 -7.53 25.33 -0.68
N HIS A 69 -7.08 24.31 0.03
CA HIS A 69 -5.68 24.14 0.43
C HIS A 69 -5.24 22.81 -0.13
N ARG A 70 -4.03 22.77 -0.71
CA ARG A 70 -3.51 21.60 -1.40
C ARG A 70 -2.14 21.23 -0.88
N LEU A 71 -2.04 20.09 -0.23
CA LEU A 71 -0.80 19.34 -0.07
C LEU A 71 -0.47 18.73 -1.43
N ASP A 72 0.19 19.50 -2.29
CA ASP A 72 0.52 19.08 -3.66
C ASP A 72 1.40 17.83 -3.73
N SER A 73 2.11 17.53 -2.65
CA SER A 73 2.94 16.34 -2.45
C SER A 73 2.15 15.08 -2.05
N LEU A 74 0.85 15.18 -1.77
CA LEU A 74 0.02 14.01 -1.52
C LEU A 74 -0.16 13.16 -2.78
N PRO A 75 -0.39 11.84 -2.61
CA PRO A 75 -0.56 10.95 -3.74
C PRO A 75 -1.68 11.38 -4.69
N ARG A 76 -1.34 11.45 -5.98
CA ARG A 76 -2.32 11.53 -7.06
C ARG A 76 -2.70 10.12 -7.48
N PHE A 77 -3.98 9.80 -7.33
CA PHE A 77 -4.51 8.48 -7.65
C PHE A 77 -4.79 8.37 -9.14
N GLN A 78 -4.10 7.44 -9.82
CA GLN A 78 -4.21 7.26 -11.26
C GLN A 78 -5.02 6.01 -11.62
N TYR A 79 -6.23 5.87 -11.05
CA TYR A 79 -7.12 4.75 -11.37
C TYR A 79 -8.31 5.22 -12.20
N THR A 80 -8.35 4.82 -13.46
CA THR A 80 -9.55 4.90 -14.30
C THR A 80 -10.33 3.58 -14.24
N ALA A 81 -11.63 3.60 -14.57
CA ALA A 81 -12.45 2.39 -14.62
C ALA A 81 -11.85 1.31 -15.56
N ALA A 82 -11.27 1.74 -16.69
CA ALA A 82 -10.56 0.86 -17.61
C ALA A 82 -9.32 0.21 -16.98
N HIS A 83 -8.60 0.94 -16.12
CA HIS A 83 -7.39 0.45 -15.46
C HIS A 83 -7.68 -0.70 -14.48
N PHE A 84 -8.87 -0.74 -13.86
CA PHE A 84 -9.26 -1.82 -12.95
C PHE A 84 -9.34 -3.20 -13.63
N GLY A 85 -9.73 -3.24 -14.91
CA GLY A 85 -9.85 -4.49 -15.67
C GLY A 85 -8.51 -5.17 -15.97
N SER A 86 -7.41 -4.41 -15.94
CA SER A 86 -6.07 -4.88 -16.32
C SER A 86 -5.08 -4.89 -15.15
N LEU A 87 -5.54 -4.80 -13.90
CA LEU A 87 -4.67 -4.72 -12.74
C LEU A 87 -3.85 -6.00 -12.53
N LYS A 88 -2.53 -5.83 -12.51
CA LYS A 88 -1.58 -6.87 -12.08
C LYS A 88 -1.33 -6.77 -10.58
N VAL A 89 -1.18 -7.92 -9.93
CA VAL A 89 -1.02 -8.02 -8.46
C VAL A 89 0.22 -7.25 -7.99
N ASN A 90 1.37 -7.49 -8.63
CA ASN A 90 2.64 -6.84 -8.30
C ASN A 90 2.57 -5.32 -8.46
N GLU A 91 2.16 -4.82 -9.64
CA GLU A 91 2.05 -3.39 -9.92
C GLU A 91 1.08 -2.70 -8.94
N SER A 92 -0.05 -3.35 -8.65
CA SER A 92 -1.05 -2.83 -7.70
C SER A 92 -0.50 -2.75 -6.28
N LEU A 93 0.17 -3.79 -5.80
CA LEU A 93 0.77 -3.81 -4.45
C LEU A 93 1.92 -2.80 -4.36
N SER A 94 2.76 -2.68 -5.39
CA SER A 94 3.82 -1.67 -5.46
C SER A 94 3.25 -0.26 -5.39
N GLN A 95 2.18 0.03 -6.14
CA GLN A 95 1.54 1.33 -6.11
C GLN A 95 0.90 1.64 -4.74
N LEU A 96 0.22 0.66 -4.14
CA LEU A 96 -0.33 0.78 -2.79
C LEU A 96 0.78 1.01 -1.75
N HIS A 97 1.94 0.36 -1.90
CA HIS A 97 3.10 0.59 -1.04
C HIS A 97 3.56 2.05 -1.11
N VAL A 98 3.78 2.58 -2.31
CA VAL A 98 4.20 3.97 -2.52
C VAL A 98 3.22 4.96 -1.89
N TYR A 99 1.92 4.78 -2.11
CA TYR A 99 0.90 5.64 -1.51
C TYR A 99 0.88 5.53 0.00
N THR A 100 0.99 4.32 0.55
CA THR A 100 1.05 4.10 2.00
C THR A 100 2.25 4.83 2.62
N GLN A 101 3.43 4.76 2.00
CA GLN A 101 4.62 5.47 2.50
C GLN A 101 4.46 6.99 2.44
N SER A 102 3.88 7.50 1.35
CA SER A 102 3.61 8.94 1.22
C SER A 102 2.68 9.44 2.33
N PHE A 103 1.57 8.74 2.61
CA PHE A 103 0.67 9.13 3.71
C PHE A 103 1.33 9.06 5.09
N ARG A 104 2.20 8.07 5.33
CA ARG A 104 2.99 8.00 6.57
C ARG A 104 3.87 9.23 6.75
N LEU A 105 4.61 9.60 5.71
CA LEU A 105 5.47 10.77 5.72
C LEU A 105 4.67 12.05 6.05
N HIS A 106 3.49 12.22 5.47
CA HIS A 106 2.63 13.38 5.76
C HIS A 106 2.06 13.35 7.19
N LEU A 107 1.72 12.19 7.73
CA LEU A 107 1.30 12.09 9.14
C LEU A 107 2.44 12.39 10.10
N ASP A 108 3.64 11.88 9.83
CA ASP A 108 4.83 12.13 10.66
C ASP A 108 5.21 13.63 10.64
N TRP A 109 5.11 14.27 9.47
CA TRP A 109 5.26 15.72 9.33
C TRP A 109 4.21 16.51 10.11
N LEU A 110 2.93 16.13 10.01
CA LEU A 110 1.84 16.82 10.72
C LEU A 110 2.00 16.63 12.23
N LYS A 111 2.41 15.44 12.70
CA LYS A 111 2.71 15.17 14.11
C LYS A 111 3.83 16.09 14.62
N THR A 112 4.95 16.15 13.91
CA THR A 112 6.10 17.00 14.29
C THR A 112 5.70 18.48 14.32
N THR A 113 4.90 18.91 13.33
CA THR A 113 4.39 20.28 13.24
C THR A 113 3.48 20.62 14.42
N ASN A 114 2.56 19.72 14.75
CA ASN A 114 1.62 19.86 15.85
C ASN A 114 2.34 19.99 17.20
N GLU A 115 3.38 19.17 17.42
CA GLU A 115 4.25 19.25 18.60
C GLU A 115 4.94 20.63 18.68
N ASN A 116 5.47 21.14 17.56
CA ASN A 116 6.14 22.45 17.52
C ASN A 116 5.24 23.63 17.88
N ILE A 117 3.95 23.56 17.51
CA ILE A 117 2.97 24.62 17.77
C ILE A 117 2.08 24.32 19.00
N SER A 118 2.41 23.28 19.78
CA SER A 118 1.62 22.83 20.95
C SER A 118 0.14 22.55 20.64
N PHE A 119 -0.15 22.04 19.44
CA PHE A 119 -1.49 21.66 18.99
C PHE A 119 -1.67 20.14 19.12
N SER A 120 -2.76 19.68 19.73
CA SER A 120 -3.00 18.24 19.96
C SER A 120 -4.04 17.69 18.98
N GLN A 121 -3.71 16.60 18.31
CA GLN A 121 -4.61 15.91 17.38
C GLN A 121 -4.41 14.38 17.44
N PRO A 122 -5.46 13.57 17.20
CA PRO A 122 -5.41 12.11 17.34
C PRO A 122 -4.82 11.42 16.09
N LEU A 123 -3.53 11.61 15.82
CA LEU A 123 -2.85 11.06 14.63
C LEU A 123 -2.36 9.62 14.80
N GLU A 124 -2.13 9.16 16.03
CA GLU A 124 -1.36 7.93 16.32
C GLU A 124 -2.00 6.66 15.78
N ASP A 125 -3.33 6.59 15.82
CA ASP A 125 -4.09 5.44 15.31
C ASP A 125 -3.90 5.26 13.79
N ALA A 126 -3.97 6.36 13.03
CA ALA A 126 -3.82 6.33 11.58
C ALA A 126 -2.39 5.93 11.18
N GLY A 127 -1.37 6.48 11.86
CA GLY A 127 0.03 6.13 11.63
C GLY A 127 0.31 4.64 11.85
N THR A 128 -0.24 4.08 12.92
CA THR A 128 -0.10 2.65 13.25
C THR A 128 -0.73 1.75 12.18
N HIS A 129 -1.94 2.09 11.71
CA HIS A 129 -2.61 1.33 10.66
C HIS A 129 -1.89 1.37 9.31
N LEU A 130 -1.34 2.53 8.94
CA LEU A 130 -0.51 2.65 7.74
C LEU A 130 0.79 1.85 7.86
N LEU A 131 1.43 1.84 9.02
CA LEU A 131 2.62 1.02 9.26
C LEU A 131 2.33 -0.48 9.09
N HIS A 132 1.23 -0.96 9.67
CA HIS A 132 0.83 -2.36 9.51
C HIS A 132 0.48 -2.70 8.06
N LEU A 133 -0.26 -1.83 7.38
CA LEU A 133 -0.59 -2.00 5.97
C LEU A 133 0.69 -2.06 5.11
N SER A 134 1.63 -1.13 5.33
CA SER A 134 2.93 -1.11 4.64
C SER A 134 3.69 -2.42 4.83
N LYS A 135 3.78 -2.93 6.06
CA LYS A 135 4.44 -4.21 6.36
C LYS A 135 3.78 -5.37 5.61
N LEU A 136 2.45 -5.46 5.62
CA LEU A 136 1.71 -6.51 4.90
C LEU A 136 1.96 -6.46 3.40
N ILE A 137 1.94 -5.26 2.81
CA ILE A 137 2.21 -5.07 1.38
C ILE A 137 3.64 -5.47 1.05
N ASN A 138 4.61 -5.02 1.85
CA ASN A 138 6.02 -5.33 1.64
C ASN A 138 6.29 -6.85 1.73
N THR A 139 5.74 -7.53 2.74
CA THR A 139 5.81 -8.99 2.84
C THR A 139 5.20 -9.68 1.62
N SER A 140 4.07 -9.17 1.11
CA SER A 140 3.41 -9.74 -0.06
C SER A 140 4.25 -9.57 -1.34
N LEU A 141 4.87 -8.40 -1.53
CA LEU A 141 5.77 -8.13 -2.64
C LEU A 141 6.98 -9.08 -2.62
N HIS A 142 7.61 -9.28 -1.47
CA HIS A 142 8.70 -10.25 -1.32
C HIS A 142 8.26 -11.68 -1.61
N GLN A 143 7.06 -12.09 -1.19
CA GLN A 143 6.54 -13.44 -1.46
C GLN A 143 6.35 -13.71 -2.96
N ILE A 144 5.99 -12.70 -3.74
CA ILE A 144 5.84 -12.80 -5.20
C ILE A 144 7.11 -12.41 -5.96
N GLN A 145 8.23 -12.22 -5.26
CA GLN A 145 9.52 -11.81 -5.84
C GLN A 145 9.42 -10.52 -6.68
N ALA A 146 8.49 -9.64 -6.33
CA ALA A 146 8.36 -8.33 -6.95
C ALA A 146 9.33 -7.35 -6.29
N GLU A 147 9.89 -6.45 -7.09
CA GLU A 147 10.69 -5.35 -6.59
C GLU A 147 9.84 -4.42 -5.73
N VAL A 148 10.33 -4.13 -4.53
CA VAL A 148 9.69 -3.20 -3.60
C VAL A 148 10.10 -1.79 -4.01
N PRO A 149 9.16 -0.89 -4.34
CA PRO A 149 9.50 0.47 -4.72
C PRO A 149 10.28 1.17 -3.61
N GLN A 150 11.44 1.71 -3.96
CA GLN A 150 12.21 2.54 -3.05
C GLN A 150 11.57 3.93 -2.90
N PRO A 151 11.76 4.59 -1.74
CA PRO A 151 11.37 5.98 -1.58
C PRO A 151 12.03 6.86 -2.65
N PRO A 152 11.38 7.97 -3.06
CA PRO A 152 12.02 8.93 -3.95
C PRO A 152 13.32 9.47 -3.31
N PRO A 153 14.35 9.78 -4.11
CA PRO A 153 15.66 10.20 -3.61
C PRO A 153 15.64 11.55 -2.89
N SER A 154 14.63 12.39 -3.16
CA SER A 154 14.40 13.65 -2.47
C SER A 154 13.10 13.59 -1.66
N PRO A 155 13.09 14.11 -0.42
CA PRO A 155 11.86 14.26 0.34
C PRO A 155 10.93 15.25 -0.38
N PRO A 156 9.61 15.05 -0.28
CA PRO A 156 8.66 16.00 -0.84
C PRO A 156 8.78 17.35 -0.14
N SER A 157 8.59 18.42 -0.90
CA SER A 157 8.42 19.76 -0.33
C SER A 157 7.13 19.79 0.49
N LEU A 158 7.27 19.94 1.79
CA LEU A 158 6.16 20.06 2.74
C LEU A 158 6.02 21.53 3.15
N PRO A 159 4.79 22.03 3.35
CA PRO A 159 4.59 23.43 3.71
C PRO A 159 5.10 23.73 5.11
N VAL A 160 5.53 24.96 5.32
CA VAL A 160 5.83 25.48 6.67
C VAL A 160 4.52 25.83 7.34
N VAL A 161 4.32 25.36 8.56
CA VAL A 161 3.10 25.56 9.34
C VAL A 161 3.46 26.35 10.59
N SER A 162 2.89 27.55 10.69
CA SER A 162 3.18 28.47 11.79
C SER A 162 2.00 28.67 12.73
N THR A 163 0.82 28.17 12.38
CA THR A 163 -0.41 28.36 13.17
C THR A 163 -1.18 27.06 13.35
N ALA A 164 -1.91 26.95 14.47
CA ALA A 164 -2.80 25.81 14.73
C ALA A 164 -3.92 25.71 13.69
N PHE A 165 -4.32 26.84 13.10
CA PHE A 165 -5.33 26.88 12.06
C PHE A 165 -4.84 26.28 10.74
N ASP A 166 -3.59 26.57 10.35
CA ASP A 166 -2.97 25.93 9.17
C ASP A 166 -2.78 24.43 9.40
N ALA A 167 -2.33 24.03 10.59
CA ALA A 167 -2.25 22.62 10.97
C ALA A 167 -3.61 21.91 10.88
N LEU A 168 -4.67 22.55 11.39
CA LEU A 168 -6.03 22.04 11.30
C LEU A 168 -6.47 21.88 9.83
N ARG A 169 -6.23 22.87 8.97
CA ARG A 169 -6.55 22.79 7.54
C ARG A 169 -5.84 21.60 6.86
N PHE A 170 -4.55 21.44 7.09
CA PHE A 170 -3.81 20.32 6.52
C PHE A 170 -4.26 18.97 7.07
N SER A 171 -4.67 18.91 8.35
CA SER A 171 -5.24 17.70 8.94
C SER A 171 -6.59 17.30 8.31
N ILE A 172 -7.41 18.29 7.93
CA ILE A 172 -8.68 18.08 7.22
C ILE A 172 -8.40 17.53 5.82
N GLU A 173 -7.55 18.18 5.04
CA GLU A 173 -7.20 17.69 3.69
C GLU A 173 -6.60 16.27 3.75
N LEU A 174 -5.68 16.04 4.70
CA LEU A 174 -5.06 14.73 4.89
C LEU A 174 -6.10 13.67 5.23
N SER A 175 -7.09 13.99 6.08
CA SER A 175 -8.21 13.10 6.39
C SER A 175 -9.00 12.73 5.13
N GLU A 176 -9.43 13.71 4.34
CA GLU A 176 -10.22 13.49 3.13
C GLU A 176 -9.47 12.64 2.11
N ARG A 177 -8.20 12.96 1.87
CA ARG A 177 -7.34 12.24 0.93
C ARG A 177 -7.07 10.81 1.39
N LEU A 178 -6.90 10.61 2.70
CA LEU A 178 -6.69 9.29 3.29
C LEU A 178 -7.97 8.44 3.25
N GLN A 179 -9.15 9.05 3.43
CA GLN A 179 -10.43 8.37 3.21
C GLN A 179 -10.57 7.90 1.76
N PHE A 180 -10.27 8.76 0.79
CA PHE A 180 -10.28 8.38 -0.63
C PHE A 180 -9.29 7.25 -0.91
N PHE A 181 -8.07 7.32 -0.38
CA PHE A 181 -7.08 6.25 -0.47
C PHE A 181 -7.61 4.92 0.08
N CYS A 182 -8.32 4.95 1.21
CA CYS A 182 -8.88 3.73 1.81
C CYS A 182 -9.94 3.09 0.89
N ASP A 183 -10.85 3.88 0.34
CA ASP A 183 -11.88 3.38 -0.58
C ASP A 183 -11.28 2.81 -1.85
N LEU A 184 -10.30 3.51 -2.42
CA LEU A 184 -9.55 3.06 -3.57
C LEU A 184 -8.80 1.75 -3.29
N SER A 185 -8.09 1.68 -2.15
CA SER A 185 -7.33 0.50 -1.74
C SER A 185 -8.23 -0.72 -1.61
N LYS A 186 -9.43 -0.58 -1.02
CA LYS A 186 -10.41 -1.68 -0.95
C LYS A 186 -10.82 -2.16 -2.33
N ARG A 187 -11.05 -1.26 -3.28
CA ARG A 187 -11.41 -1.63 -4.67
C ARG A 187 -10.28 -2.39 -5.34
N VAL A 188 -9.04 -1.88 -5.24
CA VAL A 188 -7.85 -2.52 -5.80
C VAL A 188 -7.64 -3.90 -5.19
N LEU A 189 -7.64 -4.01 -3.85
CA LEU A 189 -7.44 -5.27 -3.14
C LEU A 189 -8.49 -6.32 -3.52
N ARG A 190 -9.77 -5.94 -3.60
CA ARG A 190 -10.84 -6.86 -4.05
C ARG A 190 -10.64 -7.30 -5.49
N GLN A 191 -10.21 -6.41 -6.37
CA GLN A 191 -10.00 -6.74 -7.78
C GLN A 191 -8.84 -7.71 -7.96
N ILE A 192 -7.69 -7.44 -7.33
CA ILE A 192 -6.54 -8.34 -7.42
C ILE A 192 -6.80 -9.67 -6.70
N GLN A 193 -7.57 -9.69 -5.60
CA GLN A 193 -8.00 -10.94 -4.94
C GLN A 193 -8.84 -11.82 -5.88
N ARG A 194 -9.73 -11.20 -6.70
CA ARG A 194 -10.51 -11.92 -7.72
C ARG A 194 -9.61 -12.48 -8.82
N HIS A 195 -8.64 -11.70 -9.31
CA HIS A 195 -7.68 -12.16 -10.31
C HIS A 195 -6.80 -13.30 -9.80
N SER A 196 -6.45 -13.30 -8.50
CA SER A 196 -5.69 -14.38 -7.85
C SER A 196 -6.51 -15.66 -7.59
N ARG A 197 -7.77 -15.74 -8.04
CA ARG A 197 -8.68 -16.89 -7.87
C ARG A 197 -8.86 -17.34 -6.40
N CYS A 198 -8.79 -16.39 -5.47
CA CYS A 198 -9.03 -16.67 -4.07
C CYS A 198 -10.52 -17.00 -3.81
N PRO A 199 -10.83 -18.01 -2.97
CA PRO A 199 -12.22 -18.28 -2.58
C PRO A 199 -12.81 -17.06 -1.85
N ARG A 200 -14.04 -16.67 -2.21
CA ARG A 200 -14.78 -15.63 -1.49
C ARG A 200 -15.11 -16.15 -0.09
N ARG A 201 -14.68 -15.43 0.95
CA ARG A 201 -15.18 -15.60 2.32
C ARG A 201 -16.17 -14.49 2.62
#